data_AF-A3KEW8-F1
#
_entry.id   AF-A3KEW8-F1
#
_cell.length_a   1.000
_cell.length_b   1.000
_cell.length_c   1.000
_cell.angle_alpha   90.00
_cell.angle_beta   90.00
_cell.angle_gamma   90.00
#
_symmetry.space_group_name_H-M   'P 1'
#
loop_
_entity.id
_entity.type
_entity.pdbx_description
1 polymer ?
#
loop_
_entity_poly.entity_id
_entity_poly.type
_entity_poly.pdbx_seq_one_letter_code
_entity_poly.pdbx_strand_id
1 'polypeptide(L)'
;MQRFLVFTIVAVATAAAGDIFYPGYCPDVKPVDDFDLSAFAGTWHEIAKLPLENENIGKCTIAEYTVNGGKASVYNSFVVNGVKEYMEGDLEIAPDAKYTKQGKYVMTFKFGERVVKLVPWVLATDYKNYAINYNCNYHPDKKAHSVHAWVLSKNKVLEGNVKEVVDNVLKTFSHLIDASKLTANDFSDAACQYSTTYSLTGPDRH
;
A
#
# COMPACT_ATOMS: atom_id res chain seq x y z
N MET A 1 -9.65 -58.24 12.55
CA MET A 1 -8.97 -57.12 13.24
C MET A 1 -8.62 -56.08 12.18
N GLN A 2 -9.39 -55.01 12.05
CA GLN A 2 -9.16 -53.97 11.03
C GLN A 2 -8.82 -52.67 11.76
N ARG A 3 -7.54 -52.28 11.68
CA ARG A 3 -7.02 -51.05 12.28
C ARG A 3 -7.43 -49.89 11.38
N PHE A 4 -8.32 -49.03 11.85
CA PHE A 4 -8.61 -47.75 11.22
C PHE A 4 -7.49 -46.76 11.58
N LEU A 5 -6.71 -46.34 10.59
CA LEU A 5 -5.79 -45.21 10.69
C LEU A 5 -6.62 -43.92 10.66
N VAL A 6 -6.69 -43.23 11.79
CA VAL A 6 -7.27 -41.89 11.88
C VAL A 6 -6.19 -40.90 11.43
N PHE A 7 -6.34 -40.35 10.22
CA PHE A 7 -5.56 -39.20 9.78
C PHE A 7 -6.17 -37.93 10.36
N THR A 8 -5.60 -37.42 11.45
CA THR A 8 -5.89 -36.08 11.95
C THR A 8 -5.36 -35.05 10.96
N ILE A 9 -6.25 -34.47 10.16
CA ILE A 9 -5.96 -33.27 9.37
C ILE A 9 -5.77 -32.13 10.36
N VAL A 10 -4.52 -31.76 10.63
CA VAL A 10 -4.20 -30.51 11.36
C VAL A 10 -4.46 -29.37 10.38
N ALA A 11 -5.63 -28.75 10.47
CA ALA A 11 -5.90 -27.50 9.80
C ALA A 11 -5.01 -26.43 10.43
N VAL A 12 -3.91 -26.08 9.75
CA VAL A 12 -3.12 -24.90 10.10
C VAL A 12 -3.95 -23.69 9.70
N ALA A 13 -4.69 -23.13 10.65
CA ALA A 13 -5.34 -21.84 10.48
C ALA A 13 -4.24 -20.77 10.44
N THR A 14 -3.82 -20.38 9.23
CA THR A 14 -3.03 -19.17 9.06
C THR A 14 -3.90 -17.99 9.45
N ALA A 15 -3.67 -17.42 10.63
CA ALA A 15 -4.32 -16.19 11.04
C ALA A 15 -3.90 -15.08 10.06
N ALA A 16 -4.84 -14.56 9.28
CA ALA A 16 -4.60 -13.35 8.51
C ALA A 16 -4.30 -12.22 9.51
N ALA A 17 -3.15 -11.55 9.36
CA ALA A 17 -2.79 -10.42 10.20
C ALA A 17 -3.73 -9.25 9.86
N GLY A 18 -4.65 -8.90 10.75
CA GLY A 18 -5.52 -7.73 10.58
C GLY A 18 -4.75 -6.41 10.72
N ASP A 19 -5.41 -5.30 10.39
CA ASP A 19 -4.86 -3.95 10.54
C ASP A 19 -4.29 -3.69 11.94
N ILE A 20 -3.25 -2.87 12.01
CA ILE A 20 -2.64 -2.47 13.30
C ILE A 20 -3.43 -1.31 13.89
N PHE A 21 -3.93 -1.49 15.11
CA PHE A 21 -4.62 -0.45 15.89
C PHE A 21 -3.80 0.06 17.06
N TYR A 22 -3.89 1.37 17.32
CA TYR A 22 -3.39 2.02 18.52
C TYR A 22 -4.50 2.84 19.20
N PRO A 23 -4.50 2.97 20.54
CA PRO A 23 -5.48 3.78 21.25
C PRO A 23 -5.32 5.28 20.94
N GLY A 24 -6.43 6.01 20.98
CA GLY A 24 -6.45 7.47 20.82
C GLY A 24 -6.53 7.95 19.36
N TYR A 25 -6.40 9.26 19.19
CA TYR A 25 -6.43 9.92 17.89
C TYR A 25 -5.17 9.63 17.07
N CYS A 26 -5.26 9.81 15.76
CA CYS A 26 -4.09 9.83 14.89
C CYS A 26 -3.07 10.85 15.40
N PRO A 27 -1.77 10.50 15.42
CA PRO A 27 -0.72 11.46 15.76
C PRO A 27 -0.66 12.59 14.73
N ASP A 28 -0.10 13.72 15.12
CA ASP A 28 0.28 14.76 14.17
C ASP A 28 1.46 14.24 13.33
N VAL A 29 1.32 14.30 12.01
CA VAL A 29 2.30 13.78 11.07
C VAL A 29 2.49 14.80 9.98
N LYS A 30 3.73 15.22 9.79
CA LYS A 30 4.10 16.14 8.71
C LYS A 30 4.60 15.33 7.49
N PRO A 31 3.88 15.31 6.36
CA PRO A 31 4.40 14.76 5.11
C PRO A 31 5.57 15.62 4.58
N VAL A 32 6.30 15.09 3.59
CA VAL A 32 7.38 15.82 2.91
C VAL A 32 6.89 17.17 2.37
N ASP A 33 7.72 18.21 2.48
CA ASP A 33 7.43 19.53 1.90
C ASP A 33 7.77 19.56 0.39
N ASP A 34 7.30 20.58 -0.32
CA ASP A 34 7.57 20.84 -1.74
C ASP A 34 7.37 19.61 -2.66
N PHE A 35 6.28 18.88 -2.43
CA PHE A 35 6.00 17.65 -3.15
C PHE A 35 5.70 17.89 -4.63
N ASP A 36 6.48 17.25 -5.50
CA ASP A 36 6.30 17.26 -6.94
C ASP A 36 5.68 15.93 -7.43
N LEU A 37 4.39 15.97 -7.75
CA LEU A 37 3.65 14.82 -8.26
C LEU A 37 4.17 14.34 -9.62
N SER A 38 4.68 15.24 -10.46
CA SER A 38 5.22 14.87 -11.77
C SER A 38 6.54 14.11 -11.62
N ALA A 39 7.39 14.53 -10.68
CA ALA A 39 8.61 13.81 -10.33
C ALA A 39 8.31 12.47 -9.62
N PHE A 40 7.23 12.42 -8.84
CA PHE A 40 6.80 11.21 -8.14
C PHE A 40 6.14 10.16 -9.05
N ALA A 41 5.68 10.56 -10.24
CA ALA A 41 5.02 9.70 -11.20
C ALA A 41 5.87 8.49 -11.62
N GLY A 42 5.21 7.51 -12.24
CA GLY A 42 5.78 6.26 -12.70
C GLY A 42 5.40 5.07 -11.83
N THR A 43 6.07 3.95 -12.08
CA THR A 43 5.82 2.65 -11.45
C THR A 43 6.52 2.53 -10.10
N TRP A 44 5.78 2.14 -9.07
CA TRP A 44 6.25 1.89 -7.71
C TRP A 44 5.94 0.46 -7.29
N HIS A 45 6.96 -0.28 -6.90
CA HIS A 45 6.86 -1.63 -6.34
C HIS A 45 6.69 -1.52 -4.83
N GLU A 46 5.65 -2.13 -4.27
CA GLU A 46 5.49 -2.23 -2.82
C GLU A 46 6.48 -3.27 -2.28
N ILE A 47 7.60 -2.82 -1.72
CA ILE A 47 8.63 -3.70 -1.17
C ILE A 47 8.17 -4.32 0.15
N ALA A 48 7.52 -3.52 0.98
CA ALA A 48 6.94 -3.98 2.23
C ALA A 48 5.77 -3.09 2.63
N LYS A 49 4.85 -3.63 3.42
CA LYS A 49 3.75 -2.87 4.01
C LYS A 49 3.49 -3.29 5.45
N LEU A 50 2.81 -2.44 6.22
CA LEU A 50 2.13 -2.90 7.42
C LEU A 50 0.93 -3.79 7.02
N PRO A 51 0.53 -4.77 7.84
CA PRO A 51 -0.64 -5.59 7.58
C PRO A 51 -1.86 -4.74 7.29
N LEU A 52 -2.53 -5.06 6.19
CA LEU A 52 -3.70 -4.35 5.70
C LEU A 52 -4.66 -5.38 5.11
N GLU A 53 -5.83 -5.52 5.72
CA GLU A 53 -6.75 -6.65 5.50
C GLU A 53 -7.10 -6.88 4.03
N ASN A 54 -7.32 -5.81 3.25
CA ASN A 54 -7.71 -5.88 1.84
C ASN A 54 -6.55 -6.15 0.85
N GLU A 55 -5.29 -6.11 1.30
CA GLU A 55 -4.10 -6.28 0.44
C GLU A 55 -3.18 -7.43 0.88
N ASN A 56 -3.47 -8.10 2.00
CA ASN A 56 -2.59 -9.10 2.62
C ASN A 56 -2.36 -10.38 1.80
N ILE A 57 -3.19 -10.66 0.80
CA ILE A 57 -3.11 -11.89 -0.01
C ILE A 57 -2.39 -11.64 -1.34
N GLY A 58 -2.32 -10.39 -1.77
CA GLY A 58 -1.70 -9.99 -3.04
C GLY A 58 -0.18 -10.07 -2.99
N LYS A 59 0.40 -10.61 -4.07
CA LYS A 59 1.83 -10.56 -4.36
C LYS A 59 2.11 -9.71 -5.58
N CYS A 60 3.38 -9.42 -5.85
CA CYS A 60 3.80 -8.61 -7.00
C CYS A 60 3.02 -7.29 -7.07
N THR A 61 2.83 -6.64 -5.92
CA THR A 61 1.99 -5.43 -5.81
C THR A 61 2.71 -4.22 -6.38
N ILE A 62 2.05 -3.53 -7.32
CA ILE A 62 2.58 -2.39 -8.03
C ILE A 62 1.53 -1.28 -8.06
N ALA A 63 1.98 -0.05 -7.81
CA ALA A 63 1.20 1.17 -8.02
C ALA A 63 1.84 2.00 -9.13
N GLU A 64 1.07 2.34 -10.17
CA GLU A 64 1.54 3.13 -11.30
C GLU A 64 0.80 4.46 -11.34
N TYR A 65 1.56 5.55 -11.27
CA TYR A 65 1.02 6.90 -11.31
C TYR A 65 1.37 7.56 -12.63
N THR A 66 0.37 8.02 -13.36
CA THR A 66 0.56 8.69 -14.65
C THR A 66 0.13 10.14 -14.53
N VAL A 67 0.94 11.08 -15.04
CA VAL A 67 0.62 12.52 -15.08
C VAL A 67 0.68 13.00 -16.52
N ASN A 68 -0.47 13.35 -17.10
CA ASN A 68 -0.61 13.76 -18.50
C ASN A 68 -1.48 15.02 -18.61
N GLY A 69 -0.92 16.09 -19.17
CA GLY A 69 -1.71 17.29 -19.53
C GLY A 69 -2.49 17.91 -18.36
N GLY A 70 -1.94 17.87 -17.14
CA GLY A 70 -2.58 18.42 -15.94
C GLY A 70 -3.58 17.49 -15.25
N LYS A 71 -3.78 16.27 -15.76
CA LYS A 71 -4.52 15.20 -15.09
C LYS A 71 -3.56 14.13 -14.59
N ALA A 72 -3.86 13.53 -13.45
CA ALA A 72 -3.14 12.35 -12.97
C ALA A 72 -4.10 11.19 -12.73
N SER A 73 -3.61 9.98 -12.98
CA SER A 73 -4.34 8.73 -12.79
C SER A 73 -3.48 7.71 -12.07
N VAL A 74 -4.15 6.71 -11.50
CA VAL A 74 -3.53 5.59 -10.80
C VAL A 74 -4.00 4.27 -11.40
N TYR A 75 -3.05 3.35 -11.57
CA TYR A 75 -3.28 1.94 -11.85
C TYR A 75 -2.58 1.12 -10.76
N ASN A 76 -3.35 0.51 -9.85
CA ASN A 76 -2.82 -0.40 -8.85
C ASN A 76 -3.08 -1.83 -9.29
N SER A 77 -2.11 -2.72 -9.13
CA SER A 77 -2.30 -4.14 -9.42
C SER A 77 -1.53 -5.05 -8.47
N PHE A 78 -2.00 -6.27 -8.33
CA PHE A 78 -1.34 -7.35 -7.61
C PHE A 78 -1.81 -8.69 -8.19
N VAL A 79 -1.12 -9.76 -7.84
CA VAL A 79 -1.44 -11.13 -8.27
C VAL A 79 -1.93 -11.95 -7.08
N VAL A 80 -3.09 -12.58 -7.24
CA VAL A 80 -3.64 -13.58 -6.31
C VAL A 80 -4.00 -14.82 -7.11
N ASN A 81 -3.45 -15.97 -6.73
CA ASN A 81 -3.78 -17.28 -7.33
C ASN A 81 -3.71 -17.30 -8.88
N GLY A 82 -2.73 -16.61 -9.47
CA GLY A 82 -2.54 -16.55 -10.93
C GLY A 82 -3.48 -15.60 -11.67
N VAL A 83 -4.24 -14.77 -10.95
CA VAL A 83 -5.08 -13.70 -11.50
C VAL A 83 -4.44 -12.37 -11.14
N LYS A 84 -4.23 -11.50 -12.15
CA LYS A 84 -3.84 -10.11 -11.90
C LYS A 84 -5.09 -9.27 -11.64
N GLU A 85 -5.33 -8.94 -10.38
CA GLU A 85 -6.36 -8.00 -9.99
C GLU A 85 -5.83 -6.57 -10.08
N TYR A 86 -6.67 -5.63 -10.52
CA TYR A 86 -6.26 -4.24 -10.65
C TYR A 86 -7.37 -3.23 -10.38
N MET A 87 -6.98 -2.01 -10.01
CA MET A 87 -7.86 -0.86 -9.81
C MET A 87 -7.36 0.32 -10.64
N GLU A 88 -8.29 0.97 -11.33
CA GLU A 88 -8.05 2.20 -12.08
C GLU A 88 -8.80 3.36 -11.42
N GLY A 89 -8.14 4.49 -11.29
CA GLY A 89 -8.70 5.65 -10.62
C GLY A 89 -8.06 6.98 -10.99
N ASP A 90 -8.66 8.03 -10.48
CA ASP A 90 -8.16 9.40 -10.60
C ASP A 90 -7.17 9.68 -9.46
N LEU A 91 -6.15 10.49 -9.74
CA LEU A 91 -5.17 10.93 -8.75
C LEU A 91 -5.09 12.45 -8.72
N GLU A 92 -5.11 13.04 -7.52
CA GLU A 92 -4.98 14.49 -7.35
C GLU A 92 -4.17 14.83 -6.08
N ILE A 93 -3.54 16.01 -6.05
CA ILE A 93 -3.02 16.56 -4.78
C ILE A 93 -4.18 16.83 -3.83
N ALA A 94 -4.03 16.45 -2.56
CA ALA A 94 -5.06 16.65 -1.54
C ALA A 94 -5.39 18.14 -1.38
N PRO A 95 -6.67 18.52 -1.14
CA PRO A 95 -7.08 19.93 -1.14
C PRO A 95 -6.28 20.83 -0.20
N ASP A 96 -5.93 20.34 0.98
CA ASP A 96 -5.07 21.02 1.97
C ASP A 96 -3.61 21.14 1.48
N ALA A 97 -3.10 20.07 0.87
CA ALA A 97 -1.75 20.02 0.31
C ALA A 97 -1.54 20.95 -0.90
N LYS A 98 -2.60 21.36 -1.60
CA LYS A 98 -2.50 22.36 -2.68
C LYS A 98 -1.93 23.69 -2.17
N TYR A 99 -2.16 24.03 -0.90
CA TYR A 99 -1.66 25.26 -0.28
C TYR A 99 -0.34 25.04 0.45
N THR A 100 -0.23 23.94 1.22
CA THR A 100 0.96 23.67 2.03
C THR A 100 2.13 23.07 1.23
N LYS A 101 1.88 22.62 0.00
CA LYS A 101 2.83 21.88 -0.86
C LYS A 101 3.33 20.58 -0.24
N GLN A 102 2.61 20.04 0.74
CA GLN A 102 2.98 18.79 1.39
C GLN A 102 2.66 17.57 0.52
N GLY A 103 3.40 16.48 0.71
CA GLY A 103 3.20 15.20 0.03
C GLY A 103 1.95 14.47 0.50
N LYS A 104 0.79 14.94 0.10
CA LYS A 104 -0.49 14.28 0.32
C LYS A 104 -1.29 14.29 -0.97
N TYR A 105 -1.70 13.11 -1.39
CA TYR A 105 -2.49 12.94 -2.60
C TYR A 105 -3.72 12.07 -2.33
N VAL A 106 -4.72 12.18 -3.20
CA VAL A 106 -5.98 11.46 -3.12
C VAL A 106 -6.07 10.57 -4.34
N MET A 107 -6.27 9.28 -4.11
CA MET A 107 -6.66 8.31 -5.14
C MET A 107 -8.17 8.09 -5.04
N THR A 108 -8.88 8.24 -6.15
CA THR A 108 -10.33 8.05 -6.21
C THR A 108 -10.67 6.86 -7.08
N PHE A 109 -11.29 5.84 -6.48
CA PHE A 109 -11.71 4.61 -7.15
C PHE A 109 -13.24 4.51 -7.15
N LYS A 110 -13.81 3.93 -8.22
CA LYS A 110 -15.26 3.76 -8.38
C LYS A 110 -15.62 2.28 -8.52
N PHE A 111 -16.55 1.84 -7.68
CA PHE A 111 -17.14 0.50 -7.66
C PHE A 111 -18.65 0.65 -7.85
N GLY A 112 -19.10 0.73 -9.11
CA GLY A 112 -20.45 1.17 -9.45
C GLY A 112 -20.71 2.58 -8.92
N GLU A 113 -21.73 2.72 -8.07
CA GLU A 113 -22.08 3.99 -7.42
C GLU A 113 -21.18 4.32 -6.21
N ARG A 114 -20.46 3.33 -5.67
CA ARG A 114 -19.60 3.52 -4.50
C ARG A 114 -18.29 4.19 -4.92
N VAL A 115 -18.01 5.34 -4.30
CA VAL A 115 -16.75 6.08 -4.48
C VAL A 115 -15.87 5.88 -3.25
N VAL A 116 -14.66 5.36 -3.45
CA VAL A 116 -13.65 5.19 -2.40
C VAL A 116 -12.54 6.20 -2.63
N LYS A 117 -12.14 6.90 -1.56
CA LYS A 117 -11.01 7.84 -1.57
C LYS A 117 -9.94 7.35 -0.61
N LEU A 118 -8.74 7.11 -1.12
CA LEU A 118 -7.56 6.79 -0.33
C LEU A 118 -6.66 8.01 -0.31
N VAL A 119 -6.09 8.33 0.86
CA VAL A 119 -5.26 9.53 1.03
C VAL A 119 -3.90 9.14 1.62
N PRO A 120 -2.94 8.70 0.81
CA PRO A 120 -1.57 8.43 1.27
C PRO A 120 -0.82 9.73 1.59
N TRP A 121 0.00 9.66 2.63
CA TRP A 121 0.87 10.73 3.09
C TRP A 121 2.31 10.28 2.82
N VAL A 122 3.04 11.02 1.99
CA VAL A 122 4.43 10.73 1.65
C VAL A 122 5.30 11.26 2.78
N LEU A 123 5.80 10.38 3.65
CA LEU A 123 6.68 10.77 4.76
C LEU A 123 8.09 11.13 4.27
N ALA A 124 8.57 10.41 3.27
CA ALA A 124 9.85 10.64 2.64
C ALA A 124 9.88 10.05 1.24
N THR A 125 10.60 10.70 0.32
CA THR A 125 10.91 10.16 -1.00
C THR A 125 12.10 10.92 -1.57
N ASP A 126 12.88 10.24 -2.41
CA ASP A 126 13.85 10.88 -3.30
C ASP A 126 13.35 10.95 -4.75
N TYR A 127 12.07 10.62 -4.98
CA TYR A 127 11.36 10.55 -6.26
C TYR A 127 11.85 9.46 -7.23
N LYS A 128 13.13 9.08 -7.14
CA LYS A 128 13.84 8.26 -8.13
C LYS A 128 14.04 6.82 -7.71
N ASN A 129 14.11 6.55 -6.42
CA ASN A 129 14.47 5.23 -5.92
C ASN A 129 13.47 4.70 -4.90
N TYR A 130 13.07 5.52 -3.92
CA TYR A 130 12.20 5.08 -2.83
C TYR A 130 11.13 6.10 -2.45
N ALA A 131 10.07 5.59 -1.83
CA ALA A 131 9.10 6.40 -1.10
C ALA A 131 8.60 5.64 0.12
N ILE A 132 8.34 6.34 1.21
CA ILE A 132 7.66 5.79 2.38
C ILE A 132 6.33 6.52 2.52
N ASN A 133 5.26 5.77 2.32
CA ASN A 133 3.89 6.26 2.42
C ASN A 133 3.28 5.81 3.73
N TYR A 134 2.40 6.63 4.27
CA TYR A 134 1.73 6.42 5.53
C TYR A 134 0.28 6.87 5.44
N ASN A 135 -0.57 6.23 6.23
CA ASN A 135 -1.95 6.60 6.42
C ASN A 135 -2.33 6.32 7.88
N CYS A 136 -3.22 7.15 8.42
CA CYS A 136 -3.85 6.92 9.71
C CYS A 136 -5.34 7.20 9.62
N ASN A 137 -6.16 6.27 10.11
CA ASN A 137 -7.60 6.39 10.14
C ASN A 137 -8.10 6.28 11.57
N TYR A 138 -8.71 7.34 12.10
CA TYR A 138 -9.33 7.32 13.43
C TYR A 138 -10.73 6.68 13.37
N HIS A 139 -11.00 5.77 14.30
CA HIS A 139 -12.25 5.03 14.44
C HIS A 139 -12.95 5.46 15.76
N PRO A 140 -13.95 6.37 15.70
CA PRO A 140 -14.56 6.93 16.89
C PRO A 140 -15.24 5.90 17.81
N ASP A 141 -15.80 4.85 17.23
CA ASP A 141 -16.45 3.73 17.91
C ASP A 141 -15.46 2.92 18.77
N LYS A 142 -14.23 2.77 18.30
CA LYS A 142 -13.15 2.06 19.01
C LYS A 142 -12.30 2.96 19.90
N LYS A 143 -12.44 4.29 19.78
CA LYS A 143 -11.53 5.28 20.38
C LYS A 143 -10.06 4.97 20.09
N ALA A 144 -9.80 4.53 18.86
CA ALA A 144 -8.52 4.04 18.39
C ALA A 144 -8.32 4.46 16.94
N HIS A 145 -7.09 4.37 16.44
CA HIS A 145 -6.78 4.57 15.04
C HIS A 145 -6.09 3.34 14.46
N SER A 146 -6.34 3.06 13.18
CA SER A 146 -5.52 2.12 12.42
C SER A 146 -4.41 2.86 11.68
N VAL A 147 -3.25 2.20 11.53
CA VAL A 147 -2.10 2.72 10.78
C VAL A 147 -1.76 1.80 9.63
N HIS A 148 -1.40 2.42 8.51
CA HIS A 148 -0.88 1.71 7.34
C HIS A 148 0.36 2.43 6.85
N ALA A 149 1.32 1.66 6.37
CA ALA A 149 2.53 2.20 5.78
C ALA A 149 2.99 1.29 4.66
N TRP A 150 3.61 1.89 3.65
CA TRP A 150 4.17 1.19 2.50
C TRP A 150 5.56 1.71 2.24
N VAL A 151 6.51 0.79 2.09
CA VAL A 151 7.84 1.05 1.57
C VAL A 151 7.79 0.76 0.07
N LEU A 152 7.90 1.80 -0.73
CA LEU A 152 7.83 1.74 -2.18
C LEU A 152 9.21 1.91 -2.80
N SER A 153 9.45 1.25 -3.92
CA SER A 153 10.70 1.36 -4.69
C SER A 153 10.43 1.42 -6.18
N LYS A 154 11.25 2.18 -6.92
CA LYS A 154 11.22 2.13 -8.40
C LYS A 154 11.75 0.79 -8.94
N ASN A 155 12.51 0.03 -8.14
CA ASN A 155 13.00 -1.30 -8.45
C ASN A 155 12.28 -2.37 -7.61
N LYS A 156 12.27 -3.63 -8.08
CA LYS A 156 11.67 -4.78 -7.37
C LYS A 156 12.37 -5.15 -6.05
N VAL A 157 13.58 -4.64 -5.82
CA VAL A 157 14.38 -4.89 -4.62
C VAL A 157 15.00 -3.57 -4.16
N LEU A 158 15.12 -3.39 -2.85
CA LEU A 158 15.94 -2.33 -2.24
C LEU A 158 17.35 -2.88 -1.97
N GLU A 159 18.35 -2.30 -2.63
CA GLU A 159 19.73 -2.78 -2.57
C GLU A 159 20.72 -1.65 -2.29
N GLY A 160 21.88 -2.02 -1.74
CA GLY A 160 22.98 -1.11 -1.46
C GLY A 160 22.58 0.13 -0.65
N ASN A 161 23.07 1.29 -1.09
CA ASN A 161 22.87 2.57 -0.40
C ASN A 161 21.39 2.97 -0.26
N VAL A 162 20.52 2.61 -1.22
CA VAL A 162 19.09 2.96 -1.13
C VAL A 162 18.43 2.24 0.05
N LYS A 163 18.80 0.97 0.29
CA LYS A 163 18.31 0.22 1.44
C LYS A 163 18.74 0.87 2.77
N GLU A 164 20.00 1.27 2.89
CA GLU A 164 20.50 1.95 4.10
C GLU A 164 19.78 3.28 4.35
N VAL A 165 19.50 4.04 3.29
CA VAL A 165 18.69 5.28 3.39
C VAL A 165 17.30 4.96 3.90
N VAL A 166 16.60 3.98 3.31
CA VAL A 166 15.25 3.59 3.75
C VAL A 166 15.25 3.12 5.21
N ASP A 167 16.22 2.29 5.62
CA ASP A 167 16.33 1.82 7.00
C ASP A 167 16.51 2.99 7.99
N ASN A 168 17.29 4.01 7.63
CA ASN A 168 17.48 5.21 8.46
C ASN A 168 16.24 6.11 8.50
N VAL A 169 15.52 6.25 7.38
CA VAL A 169 14.25 7.00 7.36
C VAL A 169 13.21 6.30 8.23
N LEU A 170 13.08 4.97 8.16
CA LEU A 170 12.19 4.19 9.03
C LEU A 170 12.53 4.38 10.51
N LYS A 171 13.82 4.45 10.88
CA LYS A 171 14.23 4.76 12.26
C LYS A 171 13.77 6.15 12.70
N THR A 172 13.86 7.17 11.83
CA THR A 172 13.37 8.53 12.14
C THR A 172 11.85 8.54 12.40
N PHE A 173 11.10 7.72 11.67
CA PHE A 173 9.65 7.57 11.83
C PHE A 173 9.23 6.40 12.73
N SER A 174 10.11 5.88 13.59
CA SER A 174 9.82 4.70 14.44
C SER A 174 8.70 4.93 15.46
N HIS A 175 8.38 6.20 15.75
CA HIS A 175 7.25 6.60 16.59
C HIS A 175 5.90 6.51 15.88
N LEU A 176 5.90 6.40 14.54
CA LEU A 176 4.71 6.24 13.70
C LEU A 176 4.60 4.84 13.11
N ILE A 177 5.74 4.29 12.67
CA ILE A 177 5.83 3.02 11.95
C ILE A 177 6.72 2.06 12.74
N ASP A 178 6.11 1.00 13.25
CA ASP A 178 6.84 -0.13 13.81
C ASP A 178 7.37 -1.00 12.66
N ALA A 179 8.62 -0.74 12.27
CA ALA A 179 9.26 -1.43 11.16
C ALA A 179 9.36 -2.96 11.36
N SER A 180 9.29 -3.45 12.60
CA SER A 180 9.30 -4.90 12.88
C SER A 180 8.03 -5.61 12.42
N LYS A 181 6.95 -4.85 12.18
CA LYS A 181 5.66 -5.37 11.70
C LYS A 181 5.51 -5.27 10.19
N LEU A 182 6.49 -4.74 9.47
CA LEU A 182 6.47 -4.70 8.01
C LEU A 182 6.55 -6.12 7.45
N THR A 183 5.66 -6.44 6.52
CA THR A 183 5.66 -7.69 5.75
C THR A 183 6.20 -7.41 4.36
N ALA A 184 7.19 -8.20 3.94
CA ALA A 184 7.78 -8.07 2.61
C ALA A 184 6.83 -8.61 1.54
N ASN A 185 6.77 -7.93 0.40
CA ASN A 185 6.10 -8.43 -0.79
C ASN A 185 7.03 -9.39 -1.56
N ASP A 186 6.47 -10.11 -2.54
CA ASP A 186 7.16 -11.13 -3.33
C ASP A 186 7.08 -10.75 -4.81
N PHE A 187 8.24 -10.43 -5.40
CA PHE A 187 8.41 -10.09 -6.81
C PHE A 187 9.14 -11.18 -7.60
N SER A 188 9.20 -12.41 -7.08
CA SER A 188 9.71 -13.55 -7.85
C SER A 188 8.88 -13.77 -9.12
N ASP A 189 9.48 -14.38 -10.14
CA ASP A 189 8.78 -14.66 -11.41
C ASP A 189 7.51 -15.49 -11.18
N ALA A 190 7.55 -16.44 -10.24
CA ALA A 190 6.39 -17.25 -9.86
C ALA A 190 5.29 -16.43 -9.18
N ALA A 191 5.65 -15.46 -8.33
CA ALA A 191 4.69 -14.59 -7.65
C ALA A 191 4.02 -13.59 -8.60
N CYS A 192 4.76 -13.11 -9.60
CA CYS A 192 4.26 -12.20 -10.61
C CYS A 192 3.55 -12.91 -11.78
N GLN A 193 3.53 -14.24 -11.82
CA GLN A 193 2.92 -14.99 -12.90
C GLN A 193 1.39 -14.96 -12.80
N TYR A 194 0.73 -14.57 -13.90
CA TYR A 194 -0.72 -14.62 -14.04
C TYR A 194 -1.14 -15.09 -15.43
N SER A 195 -2.32 -15.69 -15.53
CA SER A 195 -2.91 -16.15 -16.80
C SER A 195 -4.13 -15.34 -17.21
N THR A 196 -4.77 -14.65 -16.25
CA THR A 196 -5.95 -13.82 -16.48
C THR A 196 -5.86 -12.51 -15.68
N THR A 197 -6.72 -11.56 -16.03
CA THR A 197 -6.81 -10.27 -15.34
C THR A 197 -8.23 -10.00 -14.88
N TYR A 198 -8.39 -9.31 -13.76
CA TYR A 198 -9.70 -8.95 -13.21
C TYR A 198 -9.69 -7.48 -12.74
N SER A 199 -10.61 -6.67 -13.28
CA SER A 199 -10.77 -5.30 -12.81
C SER A 199 -11.62 -5.29 -11.54
N LEU A 200 -11.08 -4.73 -10.46
CA LEU A 200 -11.77 -4.52 -9.20
C LEU A 200 -12.70 -3.31 -9.28
N THR A 201 -12.30 -2.28 -10.03
CA THR A 201 -13.09 -1.07 -10.29
C THR A 201 -13.95 -1.20 -11.54
N GLY A 202 -14.99 -0.38 -11.66
CA GLY A 202 -15.83 -0.33 -12.86
C GLY A 202 -17.31 -0.09 -12.57
N PRO A 203 -18.13 0.14 -13.61
CA PRO A 203 -19.55 0.43 -13.45
C PRO A 203 -20.35 -0.76 -12.92
N ASP A 204 -19.93 -1.99 -13.22
CA ASP A 204 -20.61 -3.24 -12.83
C ASP A 204 -20.02 -3.82 -11.52
N ARG A 205 -19.69 -2.96 -10.55
CA ARG A 205 -19.09 -3.33 -9.25
C ARG A 205 -19.90 -2.72 -8.11
N HIS A 206 -19.68 -3.19 -6.88
CA HIS A 206 -20.34 -2.66 -5.67
C HIS A 206 -19.38 -2.57 -4.48
#